data_AF-A0A1M7NYN0-F1
#
_entry.id   AF-A0A1M7NYN0-F1
#
_cell.length_a   1.000
_cell.length_b   1.000
_cell.length_c   1.000
_cell.angle_alpha   90.00
_cell.angle_beta   90.00
_cell.angle_gamma   90.00
#
_symmetry.space_group_name_H-M   'P 1'
#
loop_
_entity.id
_entity.type
_entity.pdbx_description
1 polymer ?
#
loop_
_entity_poly.entity_id
_entity_poly.type
_entity_poly.pdbx_seq_one_letter_code
_entity_poly.pdbx_strand_id
1 'polypeptide(L)'
;MSTQHTQLTALQRALRDLHKQLIHLETQYFGAVGSPLEHLQLITNHPHFAWLQKLSGLMAQLDERLEDEAEIGAEEAKAFRQSLEMLIGPCEEGDQAFRAKYNALLHDGPELVMAHGAIRKVLATIG
;
A
#
# COMPACT_ATOMS: atom_id res chain seq x y z
N MET A 1 -5.67 12.02 -20.52
CA MET A 1 -5.26 11.79 -19.12
C MET A 1 -4.06 12.69 -18.84
N SER A 2 -4.10 13.46 -17.75
CA SER A 2 -2.98 14.30 -17.33
C SER A 2 -1.80 13.46 -16.83
N THR A 3 -0.59 14.04 -16.80
CA THR A 3 0.61 13.36 -16.30
C THR A 3 0.42 12.84 -14.87
N GLN A 4 -0.20 13.64 -14.01
CA GLN A 4 -0.50 13.32 -12.61
C GLN A 4 -1.44 12.11 -12.53
N HIS A 5 -2.49 12.08 -13.34
CA HIS A 5 -3.40 10.93 -13.40
C HIS A 5 -2.66 9.64 -13.79
N THR A 6 -1.76 9.70 -14.79
CA THR A 6 -0.96 8.53 -15.19
C THR A 6 -0.03 8.07 -14.07
N GLN A 7 0.62 8.99 -13.36
CA GLN A 7 1.51 8.69 -12.23
C GLN A 7 0.75 8.06 -11.07
N LEU A 8 -0.38 8.65 -10.67
CA LEU A 8 -1.22 8.11 -9.60
C LEU A 8 -1.84 6.77 -9.97
N THR A 9 -2.22 6.56 -11.23
CA THR A 9 -2.67 5.23 -11.73
C THR A 9 -1.56 4.19 -11.64
N ALA A 10 -0.31 4.56 -11.94
CA ALA A 10 0.83 3.65 -11.76
C ALA A 10 1.08 3.34 -10.29
N LEU A 11 0.92 4.33 -9.40
CA LEU A 11 1.09 4.18 -7.96
C LEU A 11 0.03 3.23 -7.38
N GLN A 12 -1.21 3.45 -7.76
CA GLN A 12 -2.39 2.65 -7.46
C GLN A 12 -2.13 1.15 -7.77
N ARG A 13 -1.63 0.85 -8.97
CA ARG A 13 -1.30 -0.52 -9.38
C ARG A 13 -0.20 -1.14 -8.52
N ALA A 14 0.89 -0.41 -8.31
CA ALA A 14 2.01 -0.88 -7.49
C ALA A 14 1.59 -1.12 -6.02
N LEU A 15 0.70 -0.28 -5.49
CA LEU A 15 0.12 -0.44 -4.16
C LEU A 15 -0.76 -1.69 -4.04
N ARG A 16 -1.58 -1.99 -5.07
CA ARG A 16 -2.37 -3.23 -5.09
C ARG A 16 -1.48 -4.46 -5.03
N ASP A 17 -0.34 -4.45 -5.72
CA ASP A 17 0.60 -5.57 -5.70
C ASP A 17 1.31 -5.70 -4.35
N LEU A 18 1.79 -4.60 -3.75
CA LEU A 18 2.36 -4.60 -2.41
C LEU A 18 1.36 -5.13 -1.37
N HIS A 19 0.12 -4.62 -1.39
CA HIS A 19 -0.91 -5.01 -0.43
C HIS A 19 -1.25 -6.51 -0.51
N LYS A 20 -1.29 -7.07 -1.73
CA LYS A 20 -1.46 -8.52 -1.91
C LYS A 20 -0.31 -9.32 -1.29
N GLN A 21 0.93 -8.88 -1.45
CA GLN A 21 2.09 -9.55 -0.85
C GLN A 21 2.06 -9.48 0.68
N LEU A 22 1.69 -8.33 1.26
CA LEU A 22 1.52 -8.18 2.71
C LEU A 22 0.46 -9.12 3.26
N ILE A 23 -0.71 -9.17 2.63
CA ILE A 23 -1.77 -10.11 3.01
C ILE A 23 -1.28 -11.55 2.88
N HIS A 24 -0.61 -11.90 1.78
CA HIS A 24 -0.11 -13.25 1.56
C HIS A 24 0.81 -13.70 2.69
N LEU A 25 1.81 -12.88 3.03
CA LEU A 25 2.78 -13.18 4.10
C LEU A 25 2.09 -13.28 5.47
N GLU A 26 1.25 -12.31 5.83
CA GLU A 26 0.56 -12.32 7.13
C GLU A 26 -0.42 -13.50 7.24
N THR A 27 -1.06 -13.92 6.14
CA THR A 27 -1.92 -15.12 6.16
C THR A 27 -1.13 -16.40 6.43
N GLN A 28 0.16 -16.48 6.07
CA GLN A 28 0.97 -17.68 6.33
C GLN A 28 1.03 -18.01 7.84
N TYR A 29 0.91 -17.01 8.71
CA TYR A 29 0.82 -17.21 10.17
C TYR A 29 -0.38 -18.09 10.58
N PHE A 30 -1.46 -18.07 9.81
CA PHE A 30 -2.69 -18.83 10.10
C PHE A 30 -2.71 -20.21 9.41
N GLY A 31 -1.69 -20.55 8.63
CA GLY A 31 -1.64 -21.79 7.86
C GLY A 31 -2.64 -21.83 6.71
N ALA A 32 -3.20 -23.01 6.44
CA ALA A 32 -4.16 -23.20 5.37
C ALA A 32 -5.51 -22.59 5.75
N VAL A 33 -5.76 -21.36 5.29
CA VAL A 33 -7.08 -20.75 5.33
C VAL A 33 -7.94 -21.38 4.24
N GLY A 34 -9.14 -21.84 4.60
CA GLY A 34 -9.99 -22.67 3.76
C GLY A 34 -10.48 -22.00 2.46
N SER A 35 -11.77 -21.72 2.38
CA SER A 35 -12.41 -21.12 1.22
C SER A 35 -12.00 -19.65 1.01
N PRO A 36 -12.17 -19.11 -0.22
CA PRO A 36 -11.96 -17.68 -0.49
C PRO A 36 -12.79 -16.75 0.41
N LEU A 37 -14.00 -17.18 0.81
CA LEU A 37 -14.84 -16.42 1.73
C LEU A 37 -14.24 -16.38 3.13
N GLU A 38 -13.73 -17.50 3.64
CA GLU A 38 -13.05 -17.55 4.95
C GLU A 38 -11.78 -16.71 4.95
N HIS A 39 -11.03 -16.70 3.84
CA HIS A 39 -9.87 -15.84 3.67
C HIS A 39 -10.25 -14.35 3.69
N LEU A 40 -11.33 -13.97 3.00
CA LEU A 40 -11.84 -12.60 3.05
C LEU A 40 -12.30 -12.22 4.46
N GLN A 41 -13.04 -13.10 5.15
CA GLN A 41 -13.49 -12.88 6.52
C GLN A 41 -12.32 -12.72 7.49
N LEU A 42 -11.26 -13.52 7.32
CA LEU A 42 -10.04 -13.42 8.13
C LEU A 42 -9.39 -12.04 7.96
N ILE A 43 -9.10 -11.64 6.72
CA ILE A 43 -8.46 -10.34 6.44
C ILE A 43 -9.30 -9.18 6.96
N THR A 44 -10.63 -9.26 6.78
CA THR A 44 -11.54 -8.15 7.08
C THR A 44 -11.81 -7.99 8.58
N ASN A 45 -11.90 -9.10 9.32
CA ASN A 45 -12.42 -9.07 10.69
C ASN A 45 -11.36 -9.36 11.77
N HIS A 46 -10.22 -9.96 11.42
CA HIS A 46 -9.26 -10.40 12.42
C HIS A 46 -8.30 -9.26 12.83
N PRO A 47 -8.09 -9.00 14.14
CA PRO A 47 -7.30 -7.86 14.62
C PRO A 47 -5.83 -7.90 14.18
N HIS A 48 -5.32 -9.08 13.80
CA HIS A 48 -3.98 -9.23 13.22
C HIS A 48 -3.77 -8.36 11.97
N PHE A 49 -4.82 -8.11 11.17
CA PHE A 49 -4.74 -7.29 9.97
C PHE A 49 -5.03 -5.80 10.22
N ALA A 50 -5.35 -5.40 11.46
CA ALA A 50 -5.74 -4.03 11.78
C ALA A 50 -4.66 -3.00 11.41
N TRP A 51 -3.38 -3.39 11.46
CA TRP A 51 -2.28 -2.49 11.09
C TRP A 51 -2.26 -2.16 9.59
N LEU A 52 -2.81 -3.01 8.72
CA LEU A 52 -2.91 -2.73 7.28
C LEU A 52 -3.98 -1.70 6.93
N GLN A 53 -4.92 -1.41 7.84
CA GLN A 53 -6.02 -0.47 7.59
C GLN A 53 -5.54 0.91 7.17
N LYS A 54 -4.39 1.37 7.68
CA LYS A 54 -3.79 2.66 7.27
C LYS A 54 -3.40 2.67 5.79
N LEU A 55 -2.78 1.58 5.33
CA LEU A 55 -2.42 1.42 3.92
C LEU A 55 -3.68 1.27 3.06
N SER A 56 -4.62 0.42 3.46
CA SER A 56 -5.88 0.22 2.73
C SER A 56 -6.70 1.51 2.63
N GLY A 57 -6.71 2.33 3.68
CA GLY A 57 -7.36 3.64 3.68
C GLY A 57 -6.73 4.65 2.71
N LEU A 58 -5.39 4.66 2.60
CA LEU A 58 -4.70 5.48 1.59
C LEU A 58 -4.99 4.98 0.17
N MET A 59 -5.04 3.66 -0.03
CA MET A 59 -5.41 3.07 -1.31
C MET A 59 -6.84 3.41 -1.72
N ALA A 60 -7.79 3.38 -0.78
CA ALA A 60 -9.19 3.73 -1.03
C ALA A 60 -9.33 5.21 -1.42
N GLN A 61 -8.66 6.12 -0.71
CA GLN A 61 -8.64 7.55 -1.06
C GLN A 61 -8.05 7.80 -2.45
N LEU A 62 -6.99 7.06 -2.81
CA LEU A 62 -6.40 7.14 -4.14
C LEU A 62 -7.32 6.59 -5.23
N ASP A 63 -8.00 5.46 -4.97
CA ASP A 63 -8.97 4.86 -5.89
C ASP A 63 -10.15 5.83 -6.13
N GLU A 64 -10.75 6.36 -5.06
CA GLU A 64 -11.83 7.37 -5.14
C GLU A 64 -11.38 8.60 -5.94
N ARG A 65 -10.15 9.09 -5.67
CA ARG A 65 -9.65 10.27 -6.38
C ARG A 65 -9.40 10.03 -7.87
N LEU A 66 -9.00 8.82 -8.25
CA LEU A 66 -8.79 8.43 -9.65
C LEU A 66 -10.12 8.22 -10.41
N GLU A 67 -11.22 8.00 -9.70
CA GLU A 67 -12.56 7.90 -10.29
C GLU A 67 -13.23 9.26 -10.49
N ASP A 68 -12.77 10.30 -9.80
CA ASP A 68 -13.22 11.68 -9.98
C ASP A 68 -12.79 12.25 -11.36
N GLU A 69 -13.74 12.88 -12.07
CA GLU A 69 -13.52 13.52 -13.37
C GLU A 69 -12.67 14.80 -13.27
N ALA A 70 -12.53 15.37 -12.06
CA ALA A 70 -11.73 16.56 -11.82
C ALA A 70 -10.23 16.31 -12.07
N GLU A 71 -9.56 17.28 -12.70
CA GLU A 71 -8.14 17.18 -13.01
C GLU A 71 -7.28 17.11 -11.73
N ILE A 72 -6.35 16.16 -11.69
CA ILE A 72 -5.42 15.98 -10.56
C ILE A 72 -4.29 17.01 -10.67
N GLY A 73 -4.20 17.89 -9.68
CA GLY A 73 -3.14 18.89 -9.58
C GLY A 73 -1.80 18.31 -9.14
N ALA A 74 -0.71 19.01 -9.45
CA ALA A 74 0.64 18.58 -9.05
C ALA A 74 0.81 18.49 -7.52
N GLU A 75 0.31 19.48 -6.79
CA GLU A 75 0.39 19.49 -5.31
C GLU A 75 -0.44 18.37 -4.67
N GLU A 76 -1.57 18.01 -5.29
CA GLU A 76 -2.38 16.88 -4.85
C GLU A 76 -1.64 15.54 -5.06
N ALA A 77 -1.04 15.34 -6.23
CA ALA A 77 -0.22 14.16 -6.48
C ALA A 77 0.96 14.05 -5.49
N LYS A 78 1.62 15.18 -5.18
CA LYS A 78 2.66 15.25 -4.13
C LYS A 78 2.15 14.87 -2.76
N ALA A 79 0.94 15.29 -2.38
CA ALA A 79 0.35 14.95 -1.09
C ALA A 79 0.14 13.43 -0.93
N PHE A 80 -0.30 12.74 -1.99
CA PHE A 80 -0.38 11.27 -2.00
C PHE A 80 1.02 10.63 -1.85
N ARG A 81 2.02 11.14 -2.58
CA ARG A 81 3.41 10.68 -2.44
C ARG A 81 3.90 10.83 -1.00
N GLN A 82 3.75 12.01 -0.40
CA GLN A 82 4.21 12.29 0.96
C GLN A 82 3.49 11.40 1.99
N SER A 83 2.18 11.22 1.84
CA SER A 83 1.39 10.34 2.71
C SER A 83 1.90 8.91 2.69
N LEU A 84 2.25 8.40 1.50
CA LEU A 84 2.82 7.06 1.38
C LEU A 84 4.26 7.00 1.91
N GLU A 85 5.09 8.00 1.66
CA GLU A 85 6.45 8.09 2.21
C GLU A 85 6.47 8.17 3.75
N MET A 86 5.47 8.78 4.38
CA MET A 86 5.31 8.76 5.84
C MET A 86 5.01 7.35 6.36
N LEU A 87 4.32 6.51 5.58
CA LEU A 87 3.96 5.16 5.99
C LEU A 87 5.07 4.13 5.72
N ILE A 88 5.64 4.12 4.50
CA ILE A 88 6.62 3.12 4.04
C ILE A 88 7.97 3.70 3.61
N GLY A 89 8.18 5.01 3.67
CA GLY A 89 9.43 5.66 3.29
C GLY A 89 10.50 5.64 4.39
N PRO A 90 11.69 6.21 4.16
CA PRO A 90 12.82 6.12 5.08
C PRO A 90 12.71 7.06 6.29
N CYS A 91 11.68 7.91 6.38
CA CYS A 91 11.52 8.91 7.44
C CYS A 91 11.23 8.28 8.81
N GLU A 92 12.04 8.57 9.83
CA GLU A 92 11.86 8.01 11.18
C GLU A 92 10.60 8.50 11.92
N GLU A 93 10.01 9.62 11.49
CA GLU A 93 8.85 10.26 12.14
C GLU A 93 7.49 9.62 11.81
N GLY A 94 7.47 8.58 10.98
CA GLY A 94 6.22 7.91 10.62
C GLY A 94 5.63 7.02 11.71
N ASP A 95 4.54 6.32 11.38
CA ASP A 95 3.91 5.36 12.30
C ASP A 95 4.86 4.19 12.64
N GLN A 96 5.46 4.26 13.83
CA GLN A 96 6.45 3.28 14.28
C GLN A 96 5.87 1.86 14.41
N ALA A 97 4.60 1.71 14.78
CA ALA A 97 3.97 0.40 14.93
C ALA A 97 3.73 -0.26 13.56
N PHE A 98 3.26 0.51 12.59
CA PHE A 98 3.15 0.05 11.20
C PHE A 98 4.53 -0.33 10.65
N ARG A 99 5.51 0.56 10.82
CA ARG A 99 6.87 0.41 10.28
C ARG A 99 7.59 -0.80 10.86
N ALA A 100 7.45 -1.07 12.15
CA ALA A 100 8.06 -2.23 12.79
C ALA A 100 7.60 -3.54 12.12
N LYS A 101 6.28 -3.68 11.90
CA LYS A 101 5.70 -4.84 11.20
C LYS A 101 6.11 -4.89 9.73
N TYR A 102 5.99 -3.76 9.03
CA TYR A 102 6.34 -3.66 7.62
C TYR A 102 7.80 -4.03 7.35
N ASN A 103 8.73 -3.53 8.17
CA ASN A 103 10.15 -3.81 8.05
C ASN A 103 10.50 -5.27 8.40
N ALA A 104 9.81 -5.87 9.38
CA ALA A 104 9.97 -7.30 9.67
C ALA A 104 9.58 -8.15 8.45
N LEU A 105 8.41 -7.88 7.85
CA LEU A 105 7.96 -8.60 6.65
C LEU A 105 8.86 -8.38 5.42
N LEU A 106 9.46 -7.19 5.28
CA LEU A 106 10.44 -6.93 4.22
C LEU A 106 11.70 -7.80 4.36
N HIS A 107 12.08 -8.18 5.57
CA HIS A 107 13.19 -9.11 5.77
C HIS A 107 12.84 -10.53 5.31
N ASP A 108 11.58 -10.94 5.50
CA ASP A 108 11.14 -12.32 5.31
C ASP A 108 10.68 -12.63 3.87
N GLY A 109 10.27 -11.61 3.08
CA GLY A 109 9.65 -11.80 1.77
C GLY A 109 10.38 -11.10 0.61
N PRO A 110 11.12 -11.82 -0.26
CA PRO A 110 11.80 -11.19 -1.40
C PRO A 110 10.82 -10.55 -2.40
N GLU A 111 9.65 -11.13 -2.60
CA GLU A 111 8.58 -10.56 -3.44
C GLU A 111 8.07 -9.23 -2.87
N LEU A 112 7.98 -9.10 -1.54
CA LEU A 112 7.59 -7.87 -0.88
C LEU A 112 8.65 -6.77 -1.06
N VAL A 113 9.94 -7.12 -0.99
CA VAL A 113 11.05 -6.18 -1.28
C VAL A 113 10.97 -5.67 -2.71
N MET A 114 10.67 -6.55 -3.68
CA MET A 114 10.51 -6.16 -5.08
C MET A 114 9.30 -5.24 -5.28
N ALA A 115 8.18 -5.54 -4.63
CA ALA A 115 6.99 -4.68 -4.66
C ALA A 115 7.23 -3.31 -4.01
N HIS A 116 7.95 -3.27 -2.88
CA HIS A 116 8.41 -2.02 -2.27
C HIS A 116 9.28 -1.20 -3.22
N GLY A 117 10.26 -1.86 -3.86
CA GLY A 117 11.12 -1.22 -4.86
C GLY A 117 10.35 -0.67 -6.06
N ALA A 118 9.29 -1.37 -6.52
CA ALA A 118 8.41 -0.88 -7.58
C ALA A 118 7.68 0.41 -7.18
N ILE A 119 7.14 0.46 -5.95
CA ILE A 119 6.52 1.68 -5.43
C ILE A 119 7.53 2.83 -5.38
N ARG A 120 8.74 2.58 -4.85
CA ARG A 120 9.81 3.59 -4.79
C ARG A 120 10.13 4.18 -6.16
N LYS A 121 10.15 3.37 -7.22
CA LYS A 121 10.36 3.83 -8.59
C LYS A 121 9.21 4.72 -9.07
N VAL A 122 7.96 4.37 -8.77
CA VAL A 122 6.80 5.19 -9.16
C VAL A 122 6.78 6.52 -8.39
N LEU A 123 7.03 6.49 -7.08
CA LEU A 123 7.10 7.70 -6.25
C LEU A 123 8.14 8.70 -6.78
N ALA A 124 9.28 8.22 -7.28
CA ALA A 124 10.31 9.08 -7.88
C ALA A 124 9.85 9.81 -9.16
N THR A 125 8.76 9.37 -9.79
CA THR A 125 8.17 10.06 -10.94
C THR A 125 7.21 11.17 -10.54
N ILE A 126 6.69 11.15 -9.30
CA ILE A 126 5.78 12.16 -8.76
C ILE A 126 6.63 13.29 -8.19
N GLY A 127 6.82 14.32 -9.02
CA GLY A 127 7.61 15.52 -8.70
C GLY A 127 6.98 16.37 -7.63
#